data_AF-A0A535LEE9-F1
#
_entry.id   AF-A0A535LEE9-F1
#
_cell.length_a   1.000
_cell.length_b   1.000
_cell.length_c   1.000
_cell.angle_alpha   90.00
_cell.angle_beta   90.00
_cell.angle_gamma   90.00
#
_symmetry.space_group_name_H-M   'P 1'
#
loop_
_entity.id
_entity.type
_entity.pdbx_description
1 polymer ?
#
loop_
_entity_poly.entity_id
_entity_poly.type
_entity_poly.pdbx_seq_one_letter_code
_entity_poly.pdbx_strand_id
1 'polypeptide(L)'
;MTEGPLEDPIEEATRVAGAAKKAGVNVKLLGGAGINLHSPSAQKAPLKRKYGDLDYAIPKRDRKAVLSLFPSLGYEANERFNLMNGDRRLYFYDPAHPPRQVGSRRSVLQPGGPAAEQAADLRGQPQGSGGHHRPVPRPPRLFGRR
;
A
#
# COMPACT_ATOMS: atom_id res chain seq x y z
N MET A 1 -10.91 -5.06 22.90
CA MET A 1 -10.16 -6.19 22.34
C MET A 1 -9.46 -5.67 21.09
N THR A 2 -8.17 -5.35 21.17
CA THR A 2 -7.39 -4.92 20.00
C THR A 2 -7.09 -6.17 19.19
N GLU A 3 -7.79 -6.35 18.06
CA GLU A 3 -7.48 -7.41 17.09
C GLU A 3 -6.08 -7.15 16.54
N GLY A 4 -5.20 -8.15 16.71
CA GLY A 4 -3.84 -8.13 16.18
C GLY A 4 -3.81 -8.13 14.65
N PRO A 5 -2.61 -8.12 14.05
CA PRO A 5 -2.45 -8.22 12.60
C PRO A 5 -3.11 -9.49 12.03
N LEU A 6 -3.68 -9.41 10.83
CA LEU A 6 -4.28 -10.57 10.13
C LEU A 6 -3.21 -11.42 9.44
N GLU A 7 -3.45 -12.72 9.24
CA GLU A 7 -2.49 -13.61 8.58
C GLU A 7 -2.31 -13.29 7.09
N ASP A 8 -3.35 -12.84 6.37
CA ASP A 8 -3.21 -12.45 4.97
C ASP A 8 -2.68 -11.00 4.86
N PRO A 9 -1.52 -10.75 4.20
CA PRO A 9 -0.95 -9.42 4.07
C PRO A 9 -1.85 -8.42 3.29
N ILE A 10 -2.65 -8.89 2.35
CA ILE A 10 -3.54 -8.07 1.53
C ILE A 10 -4.79 -7.68 2.34
N GLU A 11 -5.33 -8.61 3.12
CA GLU A 11 -6.40 -8.30 4.08
C GLU A 11 -5.90 -7.36 5.18
N GLU A 12 -4.71 -7.60 5.70
CA GLU A 12 -4.08 -6.73 6.69
C GLU A 12 -3.83 -5.32 6.14
N ALA A 13 -3.35 -5.20 4.90
CA ALA A 13 -3.17 -3.92 4.25
C ALA A 13 -4.50 -3.13 4.15
N THR A 14 -5.60 -3.84 3.89
CA THR A 14 -6.95 -3.27 3.85
C THR A 14 -7.44 -2.86 5.25
N ARG A 15 -7.13 -3.64 6.29
CA ARG A 15 -7.43 -3.32 7.69
C ARG A 15 -6.68 -2.05 8.14
N VAL A 16 -5.37 -1.99 7.89
CA VAL A 16 -4.53 -0.82 8.21
C VAL A 16 -5.04 0.43 7.49
N ALA A 17 -5.42 0.30 6.22
CA ALA A 17 -6.00 1.39 5.45
C ALA A 17 -7.28 1.96 6.11
N GLY A 18 -8.18 1.06 6.53
CA GLY A 18 -9.41 1.43 7.23
C GLY A 18 -9.14 2.13 8.57
N ALA A 19 -8.18 1.61 9.34
CA ALA A 19 -7.79 2.21 10.62
C ALA A 19 -7.13 3.59 10.44
N ALA A 20 -6.23 3.74 9.48
CA ALA A 20 -5.60 5.01 9.17
C ALA A 20 -6.62 6.06 8.73
N LYS A 21 -7.60 5.67 7.91
CA LYS A 21 -8.72 6.54 7.51
C LYS A 21 -9.53 7.02 8.73
N LYS A 22 -9.88 6.10 9.64
CA LYS A 22 -10.61 6.45 10.88
C LYS A 22 -9.80 7.38 11.79
N ALA A 23 -8.48 7.23 11.82
CA ALA A 23 -7.57 8.05 12.61
C ALA A 23 -7.15 9.37 11.91
N GLY A 24 -7.60 9.63 10.67
CA GLY A 24 -7.22 10.82 9.91
C GLY A 24 -5.74 10.83 9.47
N VAL A 25 -5.08 9.66 9.43
CA VAL A 25 -3.66 9.52 9.10
C VAL A 25 -3.52 9.21 7.62
N ASN A 26 -2.71 9.99 6.89
CA ASN A 26 -2.47 9.73 5.48
C ASN A 26 -1.40 8.65 5.33
N VAL A 27 -1.82 7.45 4.93
CA VAL A 27 -0.94 6.34 4.54
C VAL A 27 -1.26 5.92 3.11
N LYS A 28 -0.24 5.57 2.34
CA LYS A 28 -0.38 5.06 0.97
C LYS A 28 0.39 3.75 0.84
N LEU A 29 -0.27 2.67 0.49
CA LEU A 29 0.41 1.38 0.31
C LEU A 29 1.29 1.42 -0.95
N LEU A 30 2.49 0.88 -0.83
CA LEU A 30 3.50 0.82 -1.89
C LEU A 30 3.89 -0.64 -2.18
N GLY A 31 4.73 -0.80 -3.20
CA GLY A 31 5.37 -2.06 -3.52
C GLY A 31 4.40 -3.12 -4.03
N GLY A 32 4.75 -4.38 -3.79
CA GLY A 32 4.05 -5.53 -4.35
C GLY A 32 2.59 -5.65 -3.91
N ALA A 33 2.31 -5.41 -2.64
CA ALA A 33 0.96 -5.48 -2.08
C ALA A 33 0.06 -4.36 -2.64
N GLY A 34 0.60 -3.16 -2.83
CA GLY A 34 -0.09 -2.06 -3.53
C GLY A 34 -0.47 -2.43 -4.95
N ILE A 35 0.45 -3.03 -5.72
CA ILE A 35 0.18 -3.50 -7.08
C ILE A 35 -0.91 -4.59 -7.08
N ASN A 36 -0.85 -5.53 -6.11
CA ASN A 36 -1.86 -6.58 -5.98
C ASN A 36 -3.27 -6.03 -5.81
N LEU A 37 -3.43 -5.03 -4.94
CA LEU A 37 -4.73 -4.41 -4.65
C LEU A 37 -5.29 -3.60 -5.83
N HIS A 38 -4.45 -3.06 -6.71
CA HIS A 38 -4.91 -2.28 -7.86
C HIS A 38 -5.10 -3.06 -9.14
N SER A 39 -4.42 -4.20 -9.26
CA SER A 39 -4.32 -4.89 -10.54
C SER A 39 -4.89 -6.30 -10.43
N PRO A 40 -6.10 -6.55 -10.96
CA PRO A 40 -6.68 -7.89 -10.97
C PRO A 40 -5.82 -8.92 -11.71
N SER A 41 -4.95 -8.49 -12.64
CA SER A 41 -4.00 -9.38 -13.32
C SER A 41 -2.87 -9.84 -12.40
N ALA A 42 -2.47 -9.04 -11.39
CA ALA A 42 -1.47 -9.42 -10.40
C ALA A 42 -1.95 -10.53 -9.45
N GLN A 43 -3.26 -10.81 -9.43
CA GLN A 43 -3.86 -11.91 -8.66
C GLN A 43 -3.83 -13.25 -9.40
N LYS A 44 -3.43 -13.26 -10.68
CA LYS A 44 -3.45 -14.44 -11.56
C LYS A 44 -2.02 -14.88 -11.93
N ALA A 45 -1.85 -16.16 -12.26
CA ALA A 45 -0.58 -16.66 -12.79
C ALA A 45 -0.22 -15.94 -14.11
N PRO A 46 1.05 -15.63 -14.38
CA PRO A 46 2.26 -15.97 -13.59
C PRO A 46 2.62 -14.94 -12.51
N LEU A 47 1.84 -13.87 -12.34
CA LEU A 47 2.18 -12.74 -11.47
C LEU A 47 1.77 -12.95 -10.00
N LYS A 48 0.92 -13.95 -9.73
CA LYS A 48 0.49 -14.33 -8.38
C LYS A 48 1.70 -14.74 -7.53
N ARG A 49 1.90 -14.03 -6.42
CA ARG A 49 2.94 -14.31 -5.43
C ARG A 49 2.44 -14.05 -4.01
N LYS A 50 3.14 -14.61 -3.02
CA LYS A 50 2.95 -14.27 -1.60
C LYS A 50 3.70 -12.98 -1.27
N TYR A 51 3.18 -12.20 -0.33
CA TYR A 51 3.79 -10.95 0.13
C TYR A 51 4.27 -11.12 1.57
N GLY A 52 5.54 -10.81 1.84
CA GLY A 52 6.11 -10.89 3.19
C GLY A 52 5.94 -9.60 3.97
N ASP A 53 6.05 -8.46 3.30
CA ASP A 53 6.15 -7.14 3.93
C ASP A 53 5.12 -6.16 3.35
N LEU A 54 4.74 -5.17 4.17
CA LEU A 54 3.90 -4.04 3.77
C LEU A 54 4.71 -2.74 3.89
N ASP A 55 4.89 -2.03 2.77
CA ASP A 55 5.54 -0.72 2.75
C ASP A 55 4.51 0.39 2.55
N TYR A 56 4.56 1.42 3.39
CA TYR A 56 3.67 2.58 3.32
C TYR A 56 4.43 3.87 3.05
N ALA A 57 3.88 4.75 2.24
CA ALA A 57 4.26 6.15 2.11
C ALA A 57 3.44 7.01 3.07
N ILE A 58 4.11 7.88 3.83
CA ILE A 58 3.47 8.84 4.75
C ILE A 58 3.99 10.26 4.53
N PRO A 59 3.18 11.31 4.68
CA PRO A 59 3.69 12.67 4.69
C PRO A 59 4.45 12.95 6.00
N LYS A 60 5.40 13.90 5.95
CA LYS A 60 6.23 14.28 7.11
C LYS A 60 5.40 14.60 8.36
N ARG A 61 4.30 15.34 8.18
CA ARG A 61 3.42 15.80 9.26
C ARG A 61 2.74 14.66 10.03
N ASP A 62 2.51 13.52 9.39
CA ASP A 62 1.76 12.40 9.98
C ASP A 62 2.68 11.42 10.72
N ARG A 63 4.01 11.66 10.77
CA ARG A 63 4.98 10.79 11.45
C ARG A 63 4.56 10.45 12.89
N LYS A 64 4.16 11.46 13.67
CA LYS A 64 3.77 11.26 15.08
C LYS A 64 2.51 10.40 15.18
N ALA A 65 1.53 10.64 14.30
CA ALA A 65 0.30 9.86 14.26
C ALA A 65 0.56 8.40 13.85
N VAL A 66 1.48 8.16 12.91
CA VAL A 66 1.91 6.82 12.48
C VAL A 66 2.60 6.05 13.61
N LEU A 67 3.45 6.71 14.39
CA LEU A 67 4.09 6.13 15.57
C LEU A 67 3.10 5.73 16.66
N SER A 68 1.90 6.32 16.68
CA SER A 68 0.82 5.94 17.59
C SER A 68 -0.14 4.90 16.98
N LEU A 69 -0.39 4.99 15.67
CA LEU A 69 -1.34 4.12 14.96
C LEU A 69 -0.87 2.67 14.87
N PHE A 70 0.38 2.41 14.48
CA PHE A 70 0.85 1.04 14.31
C PHE A 70 0.87 0.26 15.66
N PRO A 71 1.34 0.85 16.77
CA PRO A 71 1.19 0.21 18.08
C PRO A 71 -0.26 -0.05 18.50
N SER A 72 -1.20 0.85 18.20
CA SER A 72 -2.61 0.60 18.51
C SER A 72 -3.24 -0.52 17.67
N LEU A 73 -2.60 -0.88 16.55
CA LEU A 73 -2.97 -2.00 15.69
C LEU A 73 -2.27 -3.32 16.05
N GLY A 74 -1.45 -3.34 17.10
CA GLY A 74 -0.73 -4.53 17.58
C GLY A 74 0.68 -4.70 17.04
N TYR A 75 1.25 -3.68 16.38
CA TYR A 75 2.62 -3.73 15.89
C TYR A 75 3.63 -3.18 16.91
N GLU A 76 4.83 -3.75 16.94
CA GLU A 76 5.90 -3.28 17.79
C GLU A 76 6.82 -2.33 17.03
N ALA A 77 7.02 -1.12 17.55
CA ALA A 77 7.93 -0.16 16.93
C ALA A 77 9.38 -0.60 17.13
N ASN A 78 10.20 -0.57 16.07
CA ASN A 78 11.65 -0.66 16.23
C ASN A 78 12.18 0.68 16.77
N GLU A 79 12.14 0.86 18.09
CA GLU A 79 12.46 2.14 18.74
C GLU A 79 13.85 2.66 18.38
N ARG A 80 14.87 1.79 18.43
CA ARG A 80 16.25 2.17 18.14
C ARG A 80 16.40 2.61 16.68
N PHE A 81 15.83 1.88 15.73
CA PHE A 81 15.87 2.26 14.33
C PHE A 81 15.08 3.56 14.09
N ASN A 82 13.88 3.68 14.66
CA ASN A 82 12.97 4.80 14.47
C ASN A 82 13.51 6.10 15.09
N LEU A 83 14.32 6.00 16.14
CA LEU A 83 15.04 7.12 16.72
C LEU A 83 16.15 7.61 15.79
N MET A 84 16.95 6.69 15.22
CA MET A 84 18.09 7.04 14.36
C MET A 84 17.68 7.43 12.92
N ASN A 85 16.64 6.82 12.38
CA ASN A 85 16.25 6.93 10.96
C ASN A 85 14.85 7.47 10.74
N GLY A 86 14.10 7.80 11.80
CA GLY A 86 12.67 8.12 11.71
C GLY A 86 12.31 9.36 10.92
N ASP A 87 13.29 10.15 10.50
CA ASP A 87 13.10 11.23 9.54
C ASP A 87 12.94 10.75 8.09
N ARG A 88 13.39 9.53 7.80
CA ARG A 88 13.33 8.92 6.46
C ARG A 88 12.45 7.66 6.47
N ARG A 89 12.60 6.82 7.48
CA ARG A 89 11.92 5.53 7.55
C ARG A 89 11.61 5.12 8.99
N LEU A 90 10.40 4.60 9.16
CA LEU A 90 9.96 3.92 10.36
C LEU A 90 9.81 2.43 10.07
N TYR A 91 10.13 1.60 11.06
CA TYR A 91 9.94 0.17 11.04
C TYR A 91 9.09 -0.27 12.23
N PHE A 92 8.21 -1.22 11.92
CA PHE A 92 7.35 -1.89 12.87
C PHE A 92 7.38 -3.40 12.60
N TYR A 93 7.36 -4.18 13.66
CA TYR A 93 7.35 -5.63 13.65
C TYR A 93 5.95 -6.15 13.93
N ASP A 94 5.59 -7.23 13.26
CA ASP A 94 4.41 -8.02 13.56
C ASP A 94 4.84 -9.19 14.48
N PRO A 95 4.60 -9.12 15.80
CA PRO A 95 4.99 -10.20 16.71
C PRO A 95 4.14 -11.47 16.51
N ALA A 96 2.96 -11.35 15.89
CA ALA A 96 2.08 -12.48 15.63
C ALA A 96 2.49 -13.26 14.36
N HIS A 97 3.14 -12.60 13.39
CA HIS A 97 3.58 -13.21 12.13
C HIS A 97 5.07 -12.92 11.87
N PRO A 98 6.01 -13.69 12.48
CA PRO A 98 7.41 -13.31 12.57
C PRO A 98 8.24 -13.14 11.28
N PRO A 99 7.87 -13.62 10.07
CA PRO A 99 8.58 -13.16 8.87
C PRO A 99 8.08 -11.79 8.37
N ARG A 100 6.98 -11.22 8.89
CA ARG A 100 6.37 -9.99 8.39
C ARG A 100 6.95 -8.73 9.02
N GLN A 101 7.38 -7.82 8.16
CA GLN A 101 7.78 -6.47 8.55
C GLN A 101 6.87 -5.42 7.92
N VAL A 102 6.56 -4.39 8.69
CA VAL A 102 5.86 -3.21 8.19
C VAL A 102 6.80 -2.02 8.16
N GLY A 103 7.10 -1.56 6.95
CA GLY A 103 7.91 -0.37 6.71
C GLY A 103 7.03 0.83 6.44
N SER A 104 7.35 1.98 7.02
CA SER A 104 6.78 3.26 6.60
C SER A 104 7.90 4.19 6.15
N ARG A 105 7.86 4.63 4.90
CA ARG A 105 8.80 5.59 4.32
C ARG A 105 8.14 6.95 4.23
N ARG A 106 8.89 7.99 4.61
CA ARG A 106 8.43 9.35 4.40
C ARG A 106 8.39 9.61 2.89
N SER A 107 7.20 9.89 2.38
CA SER A 107 7.02 10.29 1.00
C SER A 107 7.38 11.75 0.86
N VAL A 108 8.28 12.06 -0.09
CA VAL A 108 8.53 13.45 -0.56
C VAL A 108 7.49 13.81 -1.64
N LEU A 109 6.37 13.09 -1.73
CA LEU A 109 5.24 13.55 -2.52
C LEU A 109 4.76 14.88 -1.95
N GLN A 110 5.10 15.96 -2.64
CA GLN A 110 4.39 17.22 -2.50
C GLN A 110 2.88 16.93 -2.68
N PRO A 111 2.00 17.48 -1.82
CA PRO A 111 0.58 17.45 -2.11
C PRO A 111 0.37 18.13 -3.48
N GLY A 112 -0.02 17.36 -4.50
CA GLY A 112 -0.32 17.86 -5.85
C GLY A 112 0.61 17.44 -7.00
N GLY A 113 1.61 16.57 -6.78
CA GLY A 113 2.46 16.07 -7.87
C GLY A 113 1.95 14.79 -8.55
N PRO A 114 2.28 14.52 -9.83
CA PRO A 114 1.77 13.38 -10.62
C PRO A 114 2.14 11.99 -10.08
N ALA A 115 3.09 11.89 -9.14
CA ALA A 115 3.40 10.65 -8.41
C ALA A 115 2.35 10.31 -7.32
N ALA A 116 1.48 11.26 -6.94
CA ALA A 116 0.37 11.04 -6.02
C ALA A 116 -0.72 10.13 -6.58
N GLU A 117 -0.79 10.02 -7.90
CA GLU A 117 -1.83 9.31 -8.65
C GLU A 117 -1.55 7.80 -8.80
N GLN A 118 -0.30 7.37 -8.67
CA GLN A 118 0.12 5.96 -8.82
C GLN A 118 0.15 5.18 -7.50
N ALA A 119 -0.11 5.86 -6.39
CA ALA A 119 -0.22 5.24 -5.10
C ALA A 119 -1.67 4.91 -4.80
N ALA A 120 -1.92 3.78 -4.15
CA ALA A 120 -3.23 3.41 -3.67
C ALA A 120 -3.83 4.50 -2.82
N ASP A 121 -4.68 5.32 -3.43
CA ASP A 121 -5.59 6.14 -2.67
C ASP A 121 -6.63 5.19 -2.09
N LEU A 122 -6.38 4.75 -0.87
CA LEU A 122 -7.30 3.92 -0.09
C LEU A 122 -8.56 4.72 0.31
N ARG A 123 -8.70 5.97 -0.15
CA ARG A 123 -9.93 6.76 -0.07
C ARG A 123 -10.94 6.26 -1.10
N GLY A 124 -11.63 5.19 -0.73
CA GLY A 124 -12.94 4.83 -1.28
C GLY A 124 -12.91 4.32 -2.71
N GLN A 125 -12.88 3.00 -2.86
CA GLN A 125 -13.41 2.38 -4.06
C GLN A 125 -14.94 2.57 -4.05
N PRO A 126 -15.56 3.18 -5.07
CA PRO A 126 -17.00 3.05 -5.24
C PRO A 126 -17.30 1.59 -5.57
N GLN A 127 -18.16 0.96 -4.77
CA GLN A 127 -18.79 -0.29 -5.15
C GLN A 127 -19.70 -0.01 -6.36
N GLY A 128 -19.53 -0.73 -7.47
CA GLY A 128 -20.49 -0.69 -8.58
C GLY A 128 -19.92 -0.96 -9.97
N SER A 129 -19.91 -2.25 -10.33
CA SER A 129 -20.34 -2.82 -11.61
C SER A 129 -20.46 -1.92 -12.86
N GLY A 130 -19.72 -2.29 -13.92
CA GLY A 130 -20.02 -1.81 -15.28
C GLY A 130 -18.90 -2.15 -16.27
N GLY A 131 -18.91 -3.37 -16.80
CA GLY A 131 -17.94 -3.77 -17.82
C GLY A 131 -18.13 -2.99 -19.12
N HIS A 132 -17.10 -2.26 -19.55
CA HIS A 132 -16.95 -1.79 -20.92
C HIS A 132 -15.55 -2.15 -21.42
N HIS A 133 -15.47 -3.27 -22.14
CA HIS A 133 -14.35 -3.58 -23.02
C HIS A 133 -14.27 -2.50 -24.10
N ARG A 134 -13.29 -1.59 -24.00
CA ARG A 134 -12.88 -0.79 -25.17
C ARG A 134 -12.13 -1.71 -26.13
N PRO A 135 -12.51 -1.79 -27.42
CA PRO A 135 -11.75 -2.55 -28.39
C PRO A 135 -10.40 -1.85 -28.65
N VAL A 136 -9.33 -2.63 -28.64
CA VAL A 136 -8.00 -2.23 -29.10
C VAL A 136 -8.06 -1.95 -30.61
N PRO A 137 -7.59 -0.79 -31.11
CA PRO A 137 -7.54 -0.53 -32.54
C PRO A 137 -6.48 -1.44 -33.20
N ARG A 138 -6.87 -2.11 -34.28
CA ARG A 138 -5.97 -2.92 -35.11
C ARG A 138 -4.96 -2.01 -35.82
N PRO A 139 -3.67 -2.38 -35.91
CA PRO A 139 -2.70 -1.61 -36.70
C PRO A 139 -3.03 -1.67 -38.20
N PRO A 140 -2.71 -0.61 -38.97
CA PRO A 140 -2.92 -0.60 -40.41
C PRO A 140 -2.03 -1.66 -41.09
N ARG A 141 -2.63 -2.41 -42.02
CA ARG A 141 -1.91 -3.37 -42.87
C ARG A 141 -0.97 -2.61 -43.81
N LEU A 142 0.33 -2.70 -43.58
CA LEU A 142 1.32 -2.41 -44.62
C LEU A 142 1.36 -3.60 -45.59
N PHE A 143 0.75 -3.43 -46.76
CA PHE A 143 1.17 -4.08 -48.01
C PHE A 143 1.30 -2.92 -48.99
N GLY A 144 2.45 -2.61 -49.58
CA GLY A 144 3.47 -3.51 -50.08
C GLY A 144 3.32 -3.61 -51.59
N ARG A 145 3.85 -2.59 -52.28
CA ARG A 145 4.24 -2.48 -53.71
C ARG A 145 3.83 -3.62 -54.64
N ARG A 146 3.19 -3.26 -55.76
CA ARG A 146 3.74 -3.38 -57.13
C ARG A 146 3.01 -2.42 -58.05
#